data_AF-A0A7L3UWH7-F1
#
_entry.id   AF-A0A7L3UWH7-F1
#
_cell.length_a   1.000
_cell.length_b   1.000
_cell.length_c   1.000
_cell.angle_alpha   90.00
_cell.angle_beta   90.00
_cell.angle_gamma   90.00
#
_symmetry.space_group_name_H-M   'P 1'
#
loop_
_entity.id
_entity.type
_entity.pdbx_description
1 polymer ?
#
loop_
_entity_poly.entity_id
_entity_poly.type
_entity_poly.pdbx_seq_one_letter_code
_entity_poly.pdbx_strand_id
1 'polypeptide(L)' 'SEGGKLLVVPMLGSHWLSMQEVVEKLSERGHEVVVLVPEVSWQMETTQAYKVVTHPVSQTLEELDNAF' A
#
# COMPACT_ATOMS: atom_id res chain seq x y z
N SER A 1 -4.79 -25.08 1.87
CA SER A 1 -3.52 -24.42 2.25
C SER A 1 -3.87 -23.08 2.87
N GLU A 2 -3.29 -22.75 4.01
CA GLU A 2 -3.37 -21.38 4.54
C GLU A 2 -2.43 -20.49 3.72
N GLY A 3 -2.88 -19.29 3.34
CA GLY A 3 -2.06 -18.35 2.57
C GLY A 3 -0.90 -17.80 3.39
N GLY A 4 0.18 -17.42 2.71
CA GLY A 4 1.32 -16.76 3.35
C GLY A 4 1.00 -15.34 3.83
N LYS A 5 1.83 -14.82 4.76
CA LYS A 5 1.76 -13.42 5.22
C LYS A 5 2.70 -12.55 4.39
N LEU A 6 2.22 -11.41 3.89
CA LEU A 6 2.99 -10.49 3.07
C LEU A 6 2.97 -9.07 3.65
N LEU A 7 4.14 -8.42 3.62
CA LEU A 7 4.29 -6.98 3.82
C LEU A 7 4.58 -6.35 2.47
N VAL A 8 3.81 -5.33 2.09
CA VAL A 8 3.97 -4.58 0.84
C VAL A 8 4.31 -3.15 1.19
N VAL A 9 5.39 -2.64 0.60
CA VAL A 9 5.81 -1.23 0.70
C VAL A 9 5.69 -0.65 -0.70
N PRO A 10 4.64 0.14 -0.99
CA PRO A 10 4.39 0.62 -2.34
C PRO A 10 5.29 1.80 -2.68
N MET A 11 5.63 1.95 -3.97
CA MET A 11 5.99 3.25 -4.49
C MET A 11 4.70 4.06 -4.67
N LEU A 12 4.69 5.29 -4.17
CA LEU A 12 3.53 6.17 -4.26
C LEU A 12 3.31 6.64 -5.71
N GLY A 13 2.09 7.09 -6.01
CA GLY A 13 1.70 7.57 -7.35
C GLY A 13 1.10 6.49 -8.25
N SER A 14 1.14 6.71 -9.56
CA SER A 14 0.43 5.87 -10.56
C SER A 14 0.88 4.41 -10.57
N HIS A 15 2.13 4.12 -10.19
CA HIS A 15 2.65 2.76 -10.05
C HIS A 15 1.86 1.92 -9.04
N TRP A 16 1.26 2.54 -8.02
CA TRP A 16 0.45 1.83 -7.04
C TRP A 16 -0.81 1.21 -7.64
N LEU A 17 -1.42 1.86 -8.63
CA LEU A 17 -2.68 1.37 -9.22
C LEU A 17 -2.54 -0.05 -9.80
N SER A 18 -1.42 -0.34 -10.46
CA SER A 18 -1.15 -1.69 -10.97
C SER A 18 -0.83 -2.69 -9.86
N MET A 19 -0.14 -2.25 -8.80
CA MET A 19 0.18 -3.11 -7.65
C MET A 19 -1.03 -3.40 -6.77
N GLN A 20 -1.99 -2.48 -6.70
CA GLN A 20 -3.20 -2.64 -5.93
C GLN A 20 -4.00 -3.87 -6.38
N GLU A 21 -4.17 -4.07 -7.68
CA GLU A 21 -4.86 -5.25 -8.22
C GLU A 21 -4.18 -6.56 -7.79
N VAL A 22 -2.84 -6.59 -7.77
CA VAL A 22 -2.07 -7.77 -7.34
C VAL A 22 -2.29 -8.04 -5.86
N VAL A 23 -2.26 -7.00 -5.03
CA VAL A 23 -2.46 -7.10 -3.58
C VAL A 23 -3.87 -7.60 -3.25
N GLU A 24 -4.89 -7.08 -3.93
CA GLU A 24 -6.28 -7.53 -3.78
C GLU A 24 -6.43 -9.00 -4.14
N LYS A 25 -5.88 -9.40 -5.28
CA LYS A 25 -5.90 -10.77 -5.78
C LYS A 25 -5.13 -11.75 -4.90
N LEU A 26 -4.09 -11.31 -4.18
CA LEU A 26 -3.41 -12.13 -3.18
C LEU A 26 -4.29 -12.31 -1.94
N SER A 27 -4.91 -11.23 -1.46
CA SER A 27 -5.80 -11.33 -0.29
C SER A 27 -7.02 -12.23 -0.56
N GLU A 28 -7.65 -12.10 -1.73
CA GLU A 28 -8.74 -12.98 -2.16
C GLU A 28 -8.35 -14.47 -2.19
N ARG A 29 -7.06 -14.78 -2.40
CA ARG A 29 -6.51 -16.14 -2.37
C ARG A 29 -6.19 -16.64 -0.96
N GLY A 30 -6.53 -15.87 0.08
CA GLY A 30 -6.35 -16.21 1.48
C GLY A 30 -5.00 -15.80 2.07
N HIS A 31 -4.24 -14.93 1.40
CA HIS A 31 -3.02 -14.35 1.97
C HIS A 31 -3.35 -13.22 2.95
N GLU A 32 -2.64 -13.16 4.07
CA GLU A 32 -2.70 -12.01 4.96
C GLU A 32 -1.76 -10.93 4.41
N VAL A 33 -2.31 -9.84 3.86
CA VAL A 33 -1.52 -8.76 3.28
C VAL A 33 -1.62 -7.49 4.10
N VAL A 34 -0.47 -6.92 4.43
CA VAL A 34 -0.32 -5.61 5.08
C VAL A 34 0.40 -4.68 4.13
N VAL A 35 -0.22 -3.55 3.80
CA VAL A 35 0.38 -2.47 3.01
C VAL A 35 0.81 -1.38 3.97
N LEU A 36 2.11 -1.06 3.96
CA LEU A 36 2.70 -0.02 4.80
C LEU A 36 2.90 1.25 3.98
N VAL A 37 2.22 2.34 4.35
CA VAL A 37 2.28 3.63 3.67
C VAL A 37 2.75 4.74 4.63
N PRO A 38 3.40 5.80 4.14
CA PRO A 38 3.70 6.96 4.98
C PRO A 38 2.42 7.71 5.36
N GLU A 39 2.39 8.37 6.52
CA GLU A 39 1.24 9.17 6.99
C GLU A 39 0.82 10.30 6.02
N VAL A 40 1.77 10.80 5.22
CA VAL A 40 1.57 11.85 4.21
C VAL A 40 1.31 11.30 2.80
N SER A 41 0.72 10.11 2.66
CA SER A 41 0.45 9.53 1.35
C SER A 41 -0.68 10.27 0.61
N TRP A 42 -0.63 10.30 -0.73
CA TRP A 42 -1.83 10.54 -1.55
C TRP A 42 -2.99 9.71 -1.02
N GLN A 43 -4.20 10.27 -1.00
CA GLN A 43 -5.41 9.55 -0.62
C GLN A 43 -5.58 8.32 -1.51
N MET A 44 -5.03 7.20 -1.08
CA MET A 44 -5.20 5.91 -1.70
C MET A 44 -6.62 5.47 -1.34
N GLU A 45 -7.46 5.27 -2.35
CA GLU A 45 -8.74 4.60 -2.17
C GLU A 45 -8.46 3.16 -1.73
N THR A 46 -8.47 2.93 -0.41
CA THR A 46 -8.19 1.61 0.16
C THR A 46 -9.42 0.73 0.02
N THR A 47 -9.27 -0.46 -0.55
CA THR A 47 -10.32 -1.48 -0.52
C THR A 47 -10.28 -2.25 0.80
N GLN A 48 -11.40 -2.85 1.20
CA GLN A 48 -11.46 -3.68 2.41
C GLN A 48 -10.71 -5.01 2.27
N ALA A 49 -10.05 -5.25 1.12
CA ALA A 49 -9.42 -6.52 0.81
C ALA A 49 -8.15 -6.76 1.64
N TYR A 50 -7.40 -5.74 2.05
CA TYR A 50 -6.13 -5.89 2.76
C TYR A 50 -5.98 -4.88 3.89
N LYS A 51 -5.05 -5.12 4.82
CA LYS A 51 -4.79 -4.19 5.92
C LYS A 51 -3.85 -3.09 5.44
N VAL A 52 -4.18 -1.84 5.76
CA VAL A 52 -3.28 -0.70 5.57
C VAL A 52 -2.78 -0.22 6.92
N VAL A 53 -1.48 0.04 7.01
CA VAL A 53 -0.82 0.60 8.19
C VAL A 53 -0.06 1.84 7.74
N THR A 54 -0.23 2.94 8.47
CA THR A 54 0.54 4.17 8.26
C THR A 54 1.79 4.17 9.15
N HIS A 55 2.86 4.81 8.70
CA HIS A 55 4.04 5.10 9.52
C HIS A 55 4.42 6.58 9.47
N PRO A 56 4.97 7.12 10.57
CA PRO A 56 5.37 8.52 10.61
C PRO A 56 6.55 8.77 9.66
N VAL A 57 6.54 9.95 9.06
CA VAL A 57 7.62 10.47 8.23
C VAL A 57 7.82 11.96 8.51
N SER A 58 9.03 12.46 8.28
CA SER A 58 9.35 13.88 8.45
C SER A 58 9.06 14.71 7.21
N GLN A 59 8.95 14.07 6.05
CA GLN A 59 8.70 14.71 4.77
C GLN A 59 7.24 15.16 4.67
N THR A 60 7.03 16.29 4.00
CA THR A 60 5.72 16.80 3.57
C THR A 60 5.25 16.12 2.28
N LEU A 61 3.95 16.17 1.99
CA LEU A 61 3.41 15.67 0.72
C LEU A 61 4.10 16.35 -0.49
N GLU A 62 4.34 17.67 -0.43
CA GLU A 62 5.03 18.41 -1.49
C GLU A 62 6.47 17.92 -1.73
N GLU A 63 7.20 17.58 -0.68
CA GLU A 63 8.56 17.02 -0.82
C GLU A 63 8.56 15.63 -1.45
N LEU A 64 7.54 14.81 -1.19
CA LEU A 64 7.36 13.53 -1.87
C LEU A 64 6.95 13.71 -3.34
N ASP A 65 6.02 14.63 -3.62
CA ASP A 65 5.55 14.93 -4.98
C ASP A 65 6.67 15.43 -5.88
N ASN A 66 7.63 16.19 -5.34
CA ASN A 66 8.79 16.68 -6.10
C ASN A 66 9.88 15.61 -6.32
N ALA A 67 9.83 14.50 -5.58
CA ALA A 67 10.86 13.45 -5.64
C ALA A 67 10.57 12.36 -6.68
N PHE A 68 9.34 12.27 -7.20
CA PHE A 68 8.85 11.21 -8.08
C PHE A 68 8.06 11.78 -9.27
#